data_AF-A0A840HYL2-F1
#
_entry.id   AF-A0A840HYL2-F1
#
_cell.length_a   1.000
_cell.length_b   1.000
_cell.length_c   1.000
_cell.angle_alpha   90.00
_cell.angle_beta   90.00
_cell.angle_gamma   90.00
#
_symmetry.space_group_name_H-M   'P 1'
#
loop_
_entity.id
_entity.type
_entity.pdbx_description
1 polymer ?
#
loop_
_entity_poly.entity_id
_entity_poly.type
_entity_poly.pdbx_seq_one_letter_code
_entity_poly.pdbx_strand_id
1 'polypeptide(L)'
;MAEAREQAFNSPSPRVGLIQFAKTYFHFATSPRTLGLLRMVIAQTIDDPGFGRRFSANVVSRHREWLVQAFSNWNDAGLAKIDHPKAAADLFFATVLCDAPLHFLLALPFEDETVEPLEWRLAPFLTWFEIA
;
A
#
# COMPACT_ATOMS: atom_id res chain seq x y z
N MET A 1 -11.42 -4.84 1.02
CA MET A 1 -9.97 -5.15 1.05
C MET A 1 -9.64 -6.59 0.70
N ALA A 2 -10.32 -7.61 1.25
CA ALA A 2 -10.04 -9.02 0.90
C ALA A 2 -10.27 -9.31 -0.60
N GLU A 3 -11.42 -8.87 -1.13
CA GLU A 3 -11.79 -9.01 -2.55
C GLU A 3 -10.80 -8.34 -3.51
N ALA A 4 -10.27 -7.17 -3.16
CA ALA A 4 -9.26 -6.47 -3.97
C ALA A 4 -7.90 -7.19 -4.02
N ARG A 5 -7.53 -7.91 -2.95
CA ARG A 5 -6.32 -8.75 -2.94
C ARG A 5 -6.52 -9.97 -3.85
N GLU A 6 -7.70 -10.59 -3.76
CA GLU A 6 -8.04 -11.76 -4.56
C GLU A 6 -8.11 -11.44 -6.05
N GLN A 7 -8.73 -10.31 -6.42
CA GLN A 7 -8.72 -9.80 -7.81
C GLN A 7 -7.31 -9.48 -8.31
N ALA A 8 -6.46 -8.87 -7.49
CA ALA A 8 -5.09 -8.57 -7.90
C ALA A 8 -4.25 -9.83 -8.13
N PHE A 9 -4.49 -10.89 -7.34
CA PHE A 9 -3.79 -12.16 -7.45
C PHE A 9 -4.26 -13.00 -8.65
N ASN A 10 -5.57 -12.97 -8.94
CA ASN A 10 -6.18 -13.73 -10.03
C ASN A 10 -6.27 -12.94 -11.34
N SER A 11 -5.75 -11.71 -11.37
CA SER A 11 -5.74 -10.89 -12.59
C SER A 11 -4.86 -11.55 -13.66
N PRO A 12 -5.34 -11.68 -14.90
CA PRO A 12 -4.52 -12.18 -16.01
C PRO A 12 -3.34 -11.25 -16.35
N SER A 13 -3.32 -10.02 -15.81
CA SER A 13 -2.16 -9.12 -15.81
C SER A 13 -1.83 -8.69 -14.38
N PRO A 14 -0.67 -9.13 -13.83
CA PRO A 14 -0.12 -8.65 -12.57
C PRO A 14 -0.09 -7.12 -12.45
N ARG A 15 0.28 -6.43 -13.52
CA ARG A 15 0.31 -4.95 -13.60
C ARG A 15 -1.07 -4.34 -13.33
N VAL A 16 -2.10 -4.81 -14.03
CA VAL A 16 -3.48 -4.33 -13.85
C VAL A 16 -3.97 -4.61 -12.43
N GLY A 17 -3.70 -5.83 -11.93
CA GLY A 17 -4.05 -6.23 -10.58
C GLY A 17 -3.41 -5.34 -9.52
N LEU A 18 -2.12 -5.03 -9.68
CA LEU A 18 -1.37 -4.21 -8.75
C LEU A 18 -1.85 -2.74 -8.75
N ILE A 19 -2.18 -2.18 -9.92
CA ILE A 19 -2.76 -0.83 -10.02
C ILE A 19 -4.12 -0.78 -9.31
N GLN A 20 -4.98 -1.77 -9.54
CA GLN A 20 -6.31 -1.81 -8.92
C GLN A 20 -6.21 -1.96 -7.39
N PHE A 21 -5.27 -2.80 -6.92
CA PHE A 21 -4.96 -2.91 -5.51
C PHE A 21 -4.48 -1.58 -4.93
N ALA A 22 -3.58 -0.87 -5.62
CA ALA A 22 -3.07 0.42 -5.19
C ALA A 22 -4.20 1.44 -5.01
N LYS A 23 -5.11 1.56 -5.98
CA LYS A 23 -6.26 2.47 -5.92
C LYS A 23 -7.16 2.16 -4.73
N THR A 24 -7.49 0.88 -4.56
CA THR A 24 -8.36 0.43 -3.46
C THR A 24 -7.70 0.65 -2.11
N TYR A 25 -6.41 0.34 -1.99
CA TYR A 25 -5.64 0.53 -0.77
C TYR A 25 -5.50 2.01 -0.41
N PHE A 26 -5.21 2.87 -1.39
CA PHE A 26 -5.12 4.32 -1.18
C PHE A 26 -6.44 4.85 -0.63
N HIS A 27 -7.58 4.56 -1.28
CA HIS A 27 -8.89 4.98 -0.81
C HIS A 27 -9.22 4.46 0.60
N PHE A 28 -8.86 3.21 0.91
CA PHE A 28 -9.03 2.66 2.25
C PHE A 28 -8.18 3.41 3.30
N ALA A 29 -6.91 3.62 3.00
CA ALA A 29 -5.93 4.24 3.90
C ALA A 29 -6.23 5.72 4.18
N THR A 30 -6.81 6.42 3.21
CA THR A 30 -7.19 7.84 3.31
C THR A 30 -8.66 8.05 3.69
N SER A 31 -9.42 6.97 3.93
CA SER A 31 -10.81 7.11 4.35
C SER A 31 -10.92 7.78 5.74
N PRO A 32 -11.94 8.62 5.99
CA PRO A 32 -12.13 9.28 7.28
C PRO A 32 -12.15 8.31 8.47
N ARG A 33 -12.72 7.12 8.27
CA ARG A 33 -12.77 6.06 9.29
C ARG A 33 -11.38 5.54 9.64
N THR A 34 -10.56 5.21 8.64
CA THR A 34 -9.19 4.71 8.87
C THR A 34 -8.33 5.77 9.52
N LEU A 35 -8.44 7.02 9.07
CA LEU A 35 -7.71 8.16 9.63
C LEU A 35 -8.10 8.44 11.09
N GLY A 36 -9.39 8.40 11.42
CA GLY A 36 -9.87 8.55 12.79
C GLY A 36 -9.30 7.47 13.71
N LEU A 37 -9.27 6.22 13.25
CA LEU A 37 -8.63 5.12 13.97
C LEU A 37 -7.12 5.35 14.17
N LEU A 38 -6.41 5.74 13.11
CA LEU A 38 -4.97 6.01 13.19
C LEU A 38 -4.65 7.15 14.17
N ARG A 39 -5.45 8.22 14.19
CA ARG A 39 -5.30 9.30 15.17
C ARG A 39 -5.46 8.81 16.61
N MET A 40 -6.47 7.97 16.88
CA MET A 40 -6.65 7.37 18.21
C MET A 40 -5.47 6.48 18.61
N VAL A 41 -4.97 5.66 17.67
CA VAL A 41 -3.80 4.80 17.89
C VAL A 41 -2.57 5.64 18.21
N ILE A 42 -2.30 6.69 17.42
CA ILE A 42 -1.16 7.60 17.62
C ILE A 42 -1.27 8.31 18.96
N ALA A 43 -2.45 8.85 19.31
CA ALA A 43 -2.68 9.47 20.61
C ALA A 43 -2.37 8.51 21.77
N GLN A 44 -2.82 7.25 21.66
CA GLN A 44 -2.54 6.22 22.66
C GLN A 44 -1.04 5.90 22.81
N THR A 45 -0.23 6.11 21.76
CA THR A 45 1.22 5.86 21.84
C THR A 45 1.97 6.84 22.73
N ILE A 46 1.36 7.98 23.08
CA ILE A 46 1.93 8.94 24.03
C ILE A 46 2.03 8.29 25.42
N ASP A 47 0.96 7.61 25.85
CA ASP A 47 0.88 6.97 27.17
C ASP A 47 1.38 5.52 27.17
N ASP A 48 1.20 4.80 26.06
CA ASP A 48 1.71 3.43 25.87
C ASP A 48 2.47 3.31 24.52
N PRO A 49 3.79 3.55 24.52
CA PRO A 49 4.61 3.40 23.32
C PRO A 49 4.59 1.98 22.72
N GLY A 50 4.20 0.96 23.50
CA GLY A 50 4.04 -0.41 23.02
C GLY A 50 2.77 -0.62 22.19
N PHE A 51 1.77 0.25 22.32
CA PHE A 51 0.48 0.12 21.64
C PHE A 51 0.62 0.15 20.11
N GLY A 52 1.39 1.10 19.57
CA GLY A 52 1.62 1.23 18.13
C GLY A 52 2.28 0.00 17.51
N ARG A 53 3.22 -0.63 18.22
CA ARG A 53 3.86 -1.88 17.78
C ARG A 53 2.85 -3.03 17.67
N ARG A 54 2.00 -3.20 18.70
CA ARG A 54 0.96 -4.24 18.69
C ARG A 54 -0.09 -4.00 17.62
N PHE A 55 -0.47 -2.73 17.38
CA PHE A 55 -1.38 -2.38 16.30
C PHE A 55 -0.79 -2.68 14.92
N SER A 56 0.46 -2.26 14.69
CA SER A 56 1.18 -2.49 13.42
C SER A 56 1.34 -3.98 13.08
N ALA A 57 1.71 -4.79 14.08
CA ALA A 57 1.84 -6.24 13.93
C ALA A 57 0.54 -6.92 13.48
N ASN A 58 -0.63 -6.42 13.92
CA ASN A 58 -1.91 -7.07 13.65
C ASN A 58 -2.65 -6.53 12.41
N VAL A 59 -2.51 -5.24 12.09
CA VAL A 59 -3.33 -4.56 11.07
C VAL A 59 -2.54 -4.24 9.80
N VAL A 60 -1.34 -3.68 9.94
CA VAL A 60 -0.53 -3.21 8.80
C VAL A 60 0.20 -4.37 8.12
N SER A 61 0.69 -5.33 8.93
CA SER A 61 1.56 -6.41 8.45
C SER A 61 0.89 -7.34 7.41
N ARG A 62 -0.43 -7.55 7.49
CA ARG A 62 -1.16 -8.48 6.60
C ARG A 62 -1.17 -8.07 5.13
N HIS A 63 -1.25 -6.77 4.83
CA HIS A 63 -1.23 -6.30 3.43
C HIS A 63 0.17 -6.44 2.81
N ARG A 64 1.17 -6.21 3.64
CA ARG A 64 2.58 -6.31 3.29
C ARG A 64 2.99 -7.76 3.02
N GLU A 65 2.67 -8.67 3.92
CA GLU A 65 2.94 -10.10 3.75
C GLU A 65 2.28 -10.66 2.50
N TRP A 66 1.05 -10.23 2.21
CA TRP A 66 0.35 -10.61 0.98
C TRP A 66 1.10 -10.14 -0.28
N LEU A 67 1.53 -8.87 -0.35
CA LEU A 67 2.29 -8.36 -1.49
C LEU A 67 3.64 -9.07 -1.65
N VAL A 68 4.33 -9.37 -0.54
CA VAL A 68 5.59 -10.13 -0.56
C VAL A 68 5.37 -11.48 -1.25
N GLN A 69 4.28 -12.18 -0.90
CA GLN A 69 3.96 -13.47 -1.51
C GLN A 69 3.60 -13.32 -2.98
N ALA A 70 2.77 -12.33 -3.35
CA ALA A 70 2.40 -12.08 -4.73
C ALA A 70 3.63 -11.79 -5.61
N PHE A 71 4.52 -10.91 -5.14
CA PHE A 71 5.76 -10.57 -5.84
C PHE A 71 6.70 -11.76 -5.98
N SER A 72 6.80 -12.62 -4.96
CA SER A 72 7.59 -13.85 -5.04
C SER A 72 7.02 -14.79 -6.11
N ASN A 73 5.71 -15.02 -6.10
CA ASN A 73 5.04 -15.88 -7.06
C ASN A 73 5.19 -15.37 -8.51
N TRP A 74 5.08 -14.06 -8.71
CA TRP A 74 5.25 -13.47 -10.04
C TRP A 74 6.70 -13.57 -10.52
N ASN A 75 7.67 -13.39 -9.64
CA ASN A 75 9.09 -13.56 -9.97
C ASN A 75 9.39 -15.02 -10.35
N ASP A 76 8.88 -15.99 -9.58
CA ASP A 76 9.05 -17.42 -9.85
C ASP A 76 8.36 -17.86 -11.16
N ALA A 77 7.24 -17.22 -11.50
CA ALA A 77 6.52 -17.45 -12.76
C ALA A 77 7.10 -16.69 -13.97
N GLY A 78 8.14 -15.87 -13.78
CA GLY A 78 8.73 -15.04 -14.84
C GLY A 78 7.83 -13.88 -15.30
N LEU A 79 6.83 -13.51 -14.49
CA LEU A 79 5.89 -12.41 -14.75
C LEU A 79 6.37 -11.05 -14.20
N ALA A 80 7.48 -11.05 -13.47
CA ALA A 80 8.16 -9.86 -12.95
C ALA A 80 9.64 -10.20 -12.69
N LYS A 81 10.48 -9.17 -12.55
CA LYS A 81 11.88 -9.28 -12.11
C LYS A 81 12.03 -8.60 -10.75
N ILE A 82 11.67 -9.30 -9.68
CA ILE A 82 11.69 -8.79 -8.30
C ILE A 82 12.65 -9.64 -7.46
N ASP A 83 13.88 -9.18 -7.35
CA ASP A 83 14.97 -9.80 -6.59
C ASP A 83 14.78 -9.75 -5.06
N HIS A 84 14.14 -8.68 -4.58
CA HIS A 84 13.88 -8.46 -3.16
C HIS A 84 12.37 -8.20 -2.89
N PRO A 85 11.52 -9.24 -2.90
CA PRO A 85 10.06 -9.08 -2.76
C PRO A 85 9.64 -8.28 -1.52
N LYS A 86 10.37 -8.47 -0.41
CA LYS A 86 10.14 -7.76 0.84
C LYS A 86 10.38 -6.26 0.73
N ALA A 87 11.47 -5.85 0.08
CA ALA A 87 11.82 -4.45 -0.11
C ALA A 87 10.94 -3.80 -1.19
N ALA A 88 10.62 -4.53 -2.25
CA ALA A 88 9.70 -4.09 -3.29
C ALA A 88 8.29 -3.81 -2.72
N ALA A 89 7.79 -4.63 -1.79
CA ALA A 89 6.52 -4.37 -1.13
C ALA A 89 6.54 -3.09 -0.28
N ASP A 90 7.64 -2.84 0.45
CA ASP A 90 7.79 -1.61 1.22
C ASP A 90 7.85 -0.37 0.32
N LEU A 91 8.64 -0.46 -0.76
CA LEU A 91 8.73 0.59 -1.78
C LEU A 91 7.37 0.85 -2.43
N PHE A 92 6.61 -0.20 -2.76
CA PHE A 92 5.27 -0.06 -3.31
C PHE A 92 4.36 0.77 -2.38
N PHE A 93 4.29 0.43 -1.08
CA PHE A 93 3.44 1.20 -0.15
C PHE A 93 3.93 2.64 0.02
N ALA A 94 5.24 2.87 0.07
CA ALA A 94 5.81 4.20 0.12
C ALA A 94 5.40 5.03 -1.11
N THR A 95 5.49 4.44 -2.30
CA THR A 95 5.07 5.07 -3.56
C THR A 95 3.58 5.34 -3.60
N VAL A 96 2.73 4.39 -3.15
CA VAL A 96 1.27 4.53 -3.19
C VAL A 96 0.77 5.60 -2.23
N LEU A 97 1.26 5.59 -0.99
CA LEU A 97 0.78 6.50 0.04
C LEU A 97 1.45 7.88 -0.01
N CYS A 98 2.73 7.94 -0.36
CA CYS A 98 3.53 9.17 -0.34
C CYS A 98 3.34 9.91 1.01
N ASP A 99 3.05 11.20 0.95
CA ASP A 99 2.72 12.10 2.06
C ASP A 99 1.23 12.13 2.42
N ALA A 100 0.37 11.45 1.65
CA ALA A 100 -1.08 11.54 1.82
C ALA A 100 -1.54 11.21 3.26
N PRO A 101 -1.11 10.11 3.91
CA PRO A 101 -1.50 9.83 5.29
C PRO A 101 -1.13 10.96 6.25
N LEU A 102 0.02 11.64 6.05
CA LEU A 102 0.44 12.74 6.91
C LEU A 102 -0.45 13.97 6.71
N HIS A 103 -0.72 14.37 5.46
CA HIS A 103 -1.64 15.48 5.17
C HIS A 103 -3.03 15.24 5.78
N PHE A 104 -3.56 14.03 5.61
CA PHE A 104 -4.85 13.66 6.17
C PHE A 104 -4.84 13.61 7.70
N LEU A 105 -3.79 13.08 8.32
CA LEU A 105 -3.65 13.07 9.78
C LEU A 105 -3.61 14.48 10.36
N LEU A 106 -3.01 15.44 9.65
CA LEU A 106 -2.92 16.85 10.04
C LEU A 106 -4.15 17.68 9.68
N ALA A 107 -5.16 17.10 9.03
CA ALA A 107 -6.33 17.82 8.50
C ALA A 107 -5.95 18.99 7.58
N LEU A 108 -4.83 18.87 6.87
CA LEU A 108 -4.44 19.86 5.88
C LEU A 108 -5.40 19.76 4.67
N PRO A 109 -5.73 20.89 4.03
CA PRO A 109 -6.48 20.85 2.78
C PRO A 109 -5.69 20.01 1.78
N PHE A 110 -6.32 18.93 1.30
CA PHE A 110 -5.78 18.14 0.20
C PHE A 110 -6.26 18.83 -1.06
N GLU A 111 -5.36 19.54 -1.75
CA GLU A 111 -5.67 20.03 -3.10
C GLU A 111 -5.95 18.79 -3.96
N ASP A 112 -7.18 18.65 -4.45
CA ASP A 112 -7.62 17.61 -5.40
C ASP A 112 -6.65 17.49 -6.60
N GLU A 113 -5.88 18.55 -6.86
CA GLU A 113 -4.92 18.72 -7.96
C GLU A 113 -3.55 18.03 -7.74
N THR A 114 -3.24 17.53 -6.54
CA THR A 114 -1.93 16.88 -6.26
C THR A 114 -1.93 15.36 -6.43
N VAL A 115 -3.06 14.77 -6.81
CA VAL A 115 -3.06 13.41 -7.35
C VAL A 115 -2.48 13.49 -8.76
N GLU A 116 -1.17 13.67 -8.89
CA GLU A 116 -0.50 13.03 -10.01
C GLU A 116 -1.03 11.59 -10.05
N PRO A 117 -1.61 11.13 -11.18
CA PRO A 117 -2.38 9.91 -11.22
C PRO A 117 -1.58 8.83 -10.51
N LEU A 118 -2.17 8.12 -9.54
CA LEU A 118 -1.47 7.05 -8.82
C LEU A 118 -0.73 6.10 -9.79
N GLU A 119 -1.28 5.95 -10.99
CA GLU A 119 -0.69 5.28 -12.15
C GLU A 119 0.64 5.88 -12.62
N TRP A 120 0.76 7.21 -12.71
CA TRP A 120 2.01 7.91 -13.00
C TRP A 120 3.07 7.62 -11.94
N ARG A 121 2.73 7.74 -10.64
CA ARG A 121 3.66 7.44 -9.54
C ARG A 121 4.11 5.99 -9.53
N LEU A 122 3.22 5.07 -9.91
CA LEU A 122 3.53 3.64 -10.01
C LEU A 122 4.26 3.26 -11.29
N ALA A 123 4.21 4.08 -12.35
CA ALA A 123 4.81 3.72 -13.64
C ALA A 123 6.32 3.38 -13.53
N PRO A 124 7.16 4.13 -12.79
CA PRO A 124 8.55 3.76 -12.56
C PRO A 124 8.71 2.40 -11.88
N PHE A 125 7.90 2.11 -10.85
CA PHE A 125 7.92 0.84 -10.13
C PHE A 125 7.57 -0.33 -11.06
N LEU A 126 6.47 -0.19 -11.80
CA LEU A 126 5.98 -1.23 -12.73
C LEU A 126 6.97 -1.48 -13.87
N THR A 127 7.69 -0.45 -14.30
CA THR A 127 8.67 -0.52 -15.39
C THR A 127 9.98 -1.15 -14.89
N TRP A 128 10.50 -0.68 -13.77
CA TRP A 128 11.75 -1.17 -13.17
C TRP A 128 11.71 -2.67 -12.89
N PHE A 129 10.61 -3.15 -12.30
CA PHE A 129 10.44 -4.57 -11.97
C PHE A 129 9.86 -5.41 -13.12
N GLU A 130 9.73 -4.85 -14.33
CA GLU A 130 9.23 -5.54 -15.52
C GLU A 130 7.93 -6.32 -15.27
N ILE A 131 6.99 -5.74 -14.53
CA ILE A 131 5.74 -6.41 -14.16
C ILE A 131 4.84 -6.51 -15.39
N ALA A 132 4.49 -7.74 -15.77
CA ALA A 132 3.64 -8.08 -16.91
C ALA A 132 2.20 -7.58 -16.78
#